data_AF-A0A7V9LRI7-F1
#
_entry.id   AF-A0A7V9LRI7-F1
#
_cell.length_a   1.000
_cell.length_b   1.000
_cell.length_c   1.000
_cell.angle_alpha   90.00
_cell.angle_beta   90.00
_cell.angle_gamma   90.00
#
_symmetry.space_group_name_H-M   'P 1'
#
loop_
_entity.id
_entity.type
_entity.pdbx_description
1 polymer ?
#
loop_
_entity_poly.entity_id
_entity_poly.type
_entity_poly.pdbx_seq_one_letter_code
_entity_poly.pdbx_strand_id
1 'polypeptide(L)'
;MARARPVPPQTIRFCRSDDGVQVAYAQHGQGPPLVVATCWLSHLEYDLQSPVWRHFVEDLGRFSTTIRYDERGFGLSDWKVPDFSFESRVRDLEAVVDAAGLERFALLGMSQGGPVAVAYAHRHPERVTRLVLHGSYVATVDSTPESRQLDDMFIQMIEVGWARPEGRFRRVFTDMLMPGATPEQMSWVDALMRISTSTENAVAFKRARQDVDVTDLLPGLDLPTLVLHARGDQMNLFEEGRRLASEIRGARLVTLETDNHVLMADEPAWQVFLSEVDAFLAPDQDVAPEIRSGGPRAAQLDCLTAREREVLRLVAAGQDNRQIAEALTLSVRTVERHLQTTYRKLGLAGSSQRTAAAAMVLGAHGYAPAASVSG
;
A
#
# COMPACT_ATOMS: atom_id res chain seq x y z
N MET A 1 25.43 -15.51 -7.22
CA MET A 1 24.04 -15.08 -7.43
C MET A 1 23.12 -16.09 -6.75
N ALA A 2 22.51 -15.74 -5.62
CA ALA A 2 21.50 -16.60 -5.00
C ALA A 2 20.26 -16.62 -5.91
N ARG A 3 19.81 -17.81 -6.33
CA ARG A 3 18.55 -17.96 -7.07
C ARG A 3 17.42 -17.44 -6.19
N ALA A 4 16.58 -16.53 -6.72
CA ALA A 4 15.37 -16.08 -6.04
C ALA A 4 14.54 -17.30 -5.65
N ARG A 5 14.15 -17.40 -4.38
CA ARG A 5 13.34 -18.51 -3.89
C ARG A 5 11.95 -18.41 -4.53
N PRO A 6 11.41 -19.49 -5.12
CA PRO A 6 10.10 -19.44 -5.75
C PRO A 6 9.04 -19.05 -4.71
N VAL A 7 8.18 -18.11 -5.09
CA VAL A 7 7.05 -17.65 -4.28
C VAL A 7 6.13 -18.85 -4.00
N PRO A 8 5.77 -19.15 -2.74
CA PRO A 8 4.85 -20.24 -2.43
C PRO A 8 3.55 -20.09 -3.23
N PRO A 9 3.02 -21.19 -3.79
CA PRO A 9 1.80 -21.14 -4.59
C PRO A 9 0.60 -20.75 -3.72
N GLN A 10 -0.42 -20.19 -4.36
CA GLN A 10 -1.66 -19.85 -3.69
C GLN A 10 -2.36 -21.10 -3.15
N THR A 11 -2.84 -21.02 -1.91
CA THR A 11 -3.74 -21.99 -1.29
C THR A 11 -5.06 -21.31 -0.96
N ILE A 12 -6.17 -21.84 -1.46
CA ILE A 12 -7.52 -21.33 -1.19
C ILE A 12 -8.14 -22.16 -0.05
N ARG A 13 -8.79 -21.47 0.87
CA ARG A 13 -9.47 -22.01 2.04
C ARG A 13 -10.80 -21.27 2.23
N PHE A 14 -11.62 -21.79 3.12
CA PHE A 14 -12.93 -21.24 3.43
C PHE A 14 -13.08 -21.09 4.93
N CYS A 15 -13.69 -19.99 5.34
CA CYS A 15 -14.14 -19.77 6.70
C CYS A 15 -15.63 -19.43 6.70
N ARG A 16 -16.24 -19.31 7.88
CA ARG A 16 -17.60 -18.82 8.03
C ARG A 16 -17.58 -17.54 8.84
N SER A 17 -18.27 -16.53 8.32
CA SER A 17 -18.63 -15.34 9.09
C SER A 17 -19.62 -15.69 10.20
N ASP A 18 -19.85 -14.78 11.12
CA ASP A 18 -20.68 -15.00 12.31
C ASP A 18 -22.15 -15.34 11.97
N ASP A 19 -22.65 -14.77 10.88
CA ASP A 19 -23.97 -15.01 10.29
C ASP A 19 -24.05 -16.30 9.44
N GLY A 20 -22.96 -17.07 9.39
CA GLY A 20 -22.88 -18.36 8.70
C GLY A 20 -22.49 -18.27 7.23
N VAL A 21 -22.34 -17.08 6.65
CA VAL A 21 -21.88 -16.88 5.26
C VAL A 21 -20.49 -17.49 5.09
N GLN A 22 -20.31 -18.34 4.06
CA GLN A 22 -18.99 -18.86 3.71
C GLN A 22 -18.17 -17.81 2.96
N VAL A 23 -16.97 -17.53 3.46
CA VAL A 23 -16.02 -16.60 2.85
C VAL A 23 -14.78 -17.39 2.39
N ALA A 24 -14.49 -17.32 1.09
CA ALA A 24 -13.29 -17.87 0.50
C ALA A 24 -12.11 -16.91 0.69
N TYR A 25 -10.99 -17.44 1.14
CA TYR A 25 -9.74 -16.68 1.28
C TYR A 25 -8.56 -17.47 0.73
N ALA A 26 -7.57 -16.74 0.22
CA ALA A 26 -6.35 -17.29 -0.31
C ALA A 26 -5.14 -16.78 0.45
N GLN A 27 -4.20 -17.68 0.68
CA GLN A 27 -2.87 -17.37 1.21
C GLN A 27 -1.83 -17.69 0.15
N HIS A 28 -0.85 -16.80 -0.02
CA HIS A 28 0.28 -16.98 -0.91
C HIS A 28 1.46 -16.15 -0.44
N GLY A 29 2.64 -16.36 -1.04
CA GLY A 29 3.80 -15.54 -0.76
C GLY A 29 4.56 -15.91 0.51
N GLN A 30 5.54 -15.08 0.84
CA GLN A 30 6.45 -15.26 1.96
C GLN A 30 6.83 -13.91 2.56
N GLY A 31 6.89 -13.83 3.89
CA GLY A 31 7.32 -12.62 4.60
C GLY A 31 6.34 -12.27 5.73
N PRO A 32 6.35 -11.01 6.20
CA PRO A 32 5.35 -10.53 7.15
C PRO A 32 3.92 -10.70 6.62
N PRO A 33 2.93 -10.95 7.49
CA PRO A 33 1.54 -11.10 7.06
C PRO A 33 0.95 -9.77 6.58
N LEU A 34 0.40 -9.78 5.37
CA LEU A 34 -0.33 -8.67 4.76
C LEU A 34 -1.74 -9.12 4.41
N VAL A 35 -2.74 -8.54 5.06
CA VAL A 35 -4.15 -8.80 4.71
C VAL A 35 -4.60 -7.73 3.73
N VAL A 36 -5.25 -8.13 2.64
CA VAL A 36 -5.78 -7.21 1.64
C VAL A 36 -7.30 -7.17 1.75
N ALA A 37 -7.82 -6.05 2.28
CA ALA A 37 -9.22 -5.72 2.15
C ALA A 37 -9.46 -5.28 0.70
N THR A 38 -10.01 -6.23 -0.06
CA THR A 38 -10.13 -6.22 -1.51
C THR A 38 -11.06 -5.11 -2.04
N CYS A 39 -10.99 -4.89 -3.36
CA CYS A 39 -11.78 -3.91 -4.12
C CYS A 39 -12.70 -4.61 -5.14
N TRP A 40 -13.57 -3.83 -5.80
CA TRP A 40 -14.44 -4.28 -6.90
C TRP A 40 -13.64 -4.83 -8.08
N LEU A 41 -13.64 -6.09 -8.46
CA LEU A 41 -14.18 -7.34 -7.91
C LEU A 41 -13.01 -8.33 -7.86
N SER A 42 -13.06 -9.38 -7.04
CA SER A 42 -12.07 -10.45 -7.08
C SER A 42 -12.68 -11.79 -7.47
N HIS A 43 -11.81 -12.69 -7.93
CA HIS A 43 -12.08 -14.13 -7.94
C HIS A 43 -10.76 -14.84 -7.75
N LEU A 44 -10.56 -15.44 -6.56
CA LEU A 44 -9.24 -15.90 -6.12
C LEU A 44 -8.54 -16.87 -7.11
N GLU A 45 -9.29 -17.75 -7.78
CA GLU A 45 -8.74 -18.65 -8.82
C GLU A 45 -8.36 -17.97 -10.14
N TYR A 46 -9.12 -16.95 -10.56
CA TYR A 46 -8.93 -16.31 -11.85
C TYR A 46 -7.88 -15.21 -11.81
N ASP A 47 -7.66 -14.57 -10.66
CA ASP A 47 -6.70 -13.46 -10.52
C ASP A 47 -5.28 -13.85 -10.97
N LEU A 48 -4.86 -15.10 -10.75
CA LEU A 48 -3.55 -15.61 -11.19
C LEU A 48 -3.42 -15.72 -12.72
N GLN A 49 -4.53 -15.75 -13.44
CA GLN A 49 -4.58 -15.78 -14.90
C GLN A 49 -4.80 -14.38 -15.49
N SER A 50 -4.97 -13.37 -14.63
CA SER A 50 -5.37 -12.03 -15.03
C SER A 50 -4.23 -11.22 -15.64
N PRO A 51 -4.40 -10.60 -16.81
CA PRO A 51 -3.48 -9.57 -17.29
C PRO A 51 -3.57 -8.26 -16.50
N VAL A 52 -4.46 -8.18 -15.50
CA VAL A 52 -4.73 -6.98 -14.66
C VAL A 52 -4.37 -7.21 -13.19
N TRP A 53 -4.54 -8.42 -12.67
CA TRP A 53 -4.36 -8.70 -11.24
C TRP A 53 -3.18 -9.61 -10.92
N ARG A 54 -2.68 -10.38 -11.89
CA ARG A 54 -1.66 -11.40 -11.64
C ARG A 54 -0.39 -10.79 -11.03
N HIS A 55 0.05 -9.63 -11.49
CA HIS A 55 1.23 -8.96 -10.96
C HIS A 55 1.05 -8.49 -9.50
N PHE A 56 -0.15 -8.06 -9.09
CA PHE A 56 -0.42 -7.78 -7.68
C PHE A 56 -0.20 -9.02 -6.81
N VAL A 57 -0.73 -10.16 -7.25
CA VAL A 57 -0.61 -11.44 -6.54
C VAL A 57 0.85 -11.89 -6.49
N GLU A 58 1.53 -11.91 -7.63
CA GLU A 58 2.91 -12.39 -7.73
C GLU A 58 3.90 -11.47 -7.00
N ASP A 59 3.82 -10.15 -7.18
CA ASP A 59 4.83 -9.22 -6.67
C ASP A 59 4.65 -8.92 -5.18
N LEU A 60 3.43 -8.75 -4.67
CA LEU A 60 3.20 -8.61 -3.22
C LEU A 60 3.65 -9.89 -2.49
N GLY A 61 3.39 -11.06 -3.09
CA GLY A 61 3.80 -12.35 -2.55
C GLY A 61 5.32 -12.56 -2.47
N ARG A 62 6.13 -11.74 -3.15
CA ARG A 62 7.60 -11.85 -3.10
C ARG A 62 8.18 -11.40 -1.76
N PHE A 63 7.53 -10.45 -1.08
CA PHE A 63 8.02 -9.86 0.17
C PHE A 63 7.02 -9.95 1.34
N SER A 64 5.79 -10.39 1.10
CA SER A 64 4.79 -10.61 2.16
C SER A 64 4.08 -11.95 2.02
N THR A 65 3.60 -12.47 3.16
CA THR A 65 2.60 -13.55 3.16
C THR A 65 1.24 -12.90 3.07
N THR A 66 0.69 -12.89 1.87
CA THR A 66 -0.50 -12.11 1.56
C THR A 66 -1.77 -12.96 1.69
N ILE A 67 -2.72 -12.44 2.46
CA ILE A 67 -4.08 -12.96 2.60
C ILE A 67 -5.03 -12.09 1.79
N ARG A 68 -5.74 -12.70 0.84
CA ARG A 68 -6.80 -12.07 0.03
C ARG A 68 -8.08 -12.87 0.23
N TYR A 69 -9.23 -12.26 0.03
CA TYR A 69 -10.51 -12.96 0.13
C TYR A 69 -11.48 -12.45 -0.92
N ASP A 70 -12.42 -13.30 -1.33
CA ASP A 70 -13.56 -12.86 -2.13
C ASP A 70 -14.64 -12.36 -1.15
N GLU A 71 -15.11 -11.12 -1.33
CA GLU A 71 -16.19 -10.59 -0.48
C GLU A 71 -17.46 -11.46 -0.59
N ARG A 72 -18.30 -11.45 0.44
CA ARG A 72 -19.65 -12.04 0.35
C ARG A 72 -20.38 -11.55 -0.89
N GLY A 73 -21.02 -12.46 -1.64
CA GLY A 73 -21.63 -12.13 -2.92
C GLY A 73 -20.72 -12.24 -4.14
N PHE A 74 -19.43 -12.57 -3.94
CA PHE A 74 -18.40 -12.53 -4.98
C PHE A 74 -17.54 -13.80 -5.04
N GLY A 75 -16.99 -14.06 -6.22
CA GLY A 75 -15.98 -15.06 -6.49
C GLY A 75 -16.37 -16.43 -5.94
N LEU A 76 -15.50 -17.00 -5.11
CA LEU A 76 -15.70 -18.30 -4.47
C LEU A 76 -16.46 -18.25 -3.14
N SER A 77 -16.79 -17.07 -2.62
CA SER A 77 -17.62 -16.93 -1.41
C SER A 77 -19.08 -17.21 -1.72
N ASP A 78 -19.93 -17.33 -0.69
CA ASP A 78 -21.37 -17.51 -0.92
C ASP A 78 -21.96 -16.31 -1.66
N TRP A 79 -22.75 -16.58 -2.72
CA TRP A 79 -23.41 -15.53 -3.50
C TRP A 79 -24.76 -15.11 -2.93
N LYS A 80 -25.47 -16.05 -2.31
CA LYS A 80 -26.80 -15.81 -1.73
C LYS A 80 -26.64 -15.46 -0.26
N VAL A 81 -26.51 -14.18 0.03
CA VAL A 81 -26.27 -13.68 1.38
C VAL A 81 -27.42 -12.77 1.84
N PRO A 82 -27.75 -12.79 3.14
CA PRO A 82 -28.88 -12.03 3.66
C PRO A 82 -28.57 -10.53 3.84
N ASP A 83 -27.29 -10.17 3.91
CA ASP A 83 -26.86 -8.81 4.24
C ASP A 83 -25.53 -8.45 3.55
N PHE A 84 -25.52 -7.29 2.88
CA PHE A 84 -24.36 -6.67 2.22
C PHE A 84 -23.84 -5.43 2.97
N SER A 85 -24.33 -5.18 4.18
CA SER A 85 -24.00 -4.01 4.97
C SER A 85 -22.50 -3.86 5.20
N PHE A 86 -22.11 -2.61 5.49
CA PHE A 86 -20.74 -2.29 5.90
C PHE A 86 -20.25 -3.16 7.06
N GLU A 87 -21.08 -3.31 8.10
CA GLU A 87 -20.75 -4.11 9.28
C GLU A 87 -20.52 -5.58 8.93
N SER A 88 -21.34 -6.15 8.05
CA SER A 88 -21.17 -7.52 7.58
C SER A 88 -19.86 -7.74 6.84
N ARG A 89 -19.39 -6.76 6.07
CA ARG A 89 -18.06 -6.82 5.44
C ARG A 89 -16.91 -6.73 6.44
N VAL A 90 -17.05 -5.94 7.51
CA VAL A 90 -16.04 -5.87 8.58
C VAL A 90 -15.97 -7.22 9.31
N ARG A 91 -17.11 -7.86 9.58
CA ARG A 91 -17.16 -9.20 10.19
C ARG A 91 -16.57 -10.29 9.31
N ASP A 92 -16.72 -10.19 7.99
CA ASP A 92 -16.04 -11.10 7.06
C ASP A 92 -14.52 -10.98 7.15
N LEU A 93 -14.01 -9.75 7.23
CA LEU A 93 -12.58 -9.52 7.43
C LEU A 93 -12.11 -10.13 8.75
N GLU A 94 -12.84 -9.93 9.85
CA GLU A 94 -12.58 -10.56 11.16
C GLU A 94 -12.53 -12.10 11.05
N ALA A 95 -13.52 -12.72 10.41
CA ALA A 95 -13.56 -14.16 10.22
C ALA A 95 -12.38 -14.69 9.40
N VAL A 96 -11.97 -13.98 8.34
CA VAL A 96 -10.83 -14.35 7.49
C VAL A 96 -9.52 -14.29 8.27
N VAL A 97 -9.28 -13.23 9.04
CA VAL A 97 -8.01 -13.09 9.78
C VAL A 97 -7.91 -14.08 10.93
N ASP A 98 -9.02 -14.37 11.62
CA ASP A 98 -9.09 -15.41 12.65
C ASP A 98 -8.85 -16.80 12.05
N ALA A 99 -9.50 -17.13 10.93
CA ALA A 99 -9.30 -18.41 10.24
C ALA A 99 -7.90 -18.56 9.61
N ALA A 100 -7.25 -17.45 9.26
CA ALA A 100 -5.85 -17.44 8.85
C ALA A 100 -4.88 -17.57 10.04
N GLY A 101 -5.36 -17.47 11.28
CA GLY A 101 -4.55 -17.56 12.50
C GLY A 101 -3.62 -16.36 12.70
N LEU A 102 -4.03 -15.17 12.25
CA LEU A 102 -3.22 -13.96 12.33
C LEU A 102 -3.50 -13.19 13.61
N GLU A 103 -2.53 -13.16 14.52
CA GLU A 103 -2.61 -12.33 15.73
C GLU A 103 -2.27 -10.87 15.46
N ARG A 104 -1.23 -10.61 14.65
CA ARG A 104 -0.82 -9.27 14.23
C ARG A 104 -0.40 -9.24 12.76
N PHE A 105 -0.84 -8.24 12.03
CA PHE A 105 -0.61 -8.14 10.59
C PHE A 105 -0.63 -6.70 10.08
N ALA A 106 -0.13 -6.48 8.87
CA ALA A 106 -0.37 -5.24 8.14
C ALA A 106 -1.65 -5.37 7.32
N LEU A 107 -2.40 -4.27 7.18
CA LEU A 107 -3.68 -4.25 6.48
C LEU A 107 -3.61 -3.29 5.31
N LEU A 108 -3.85 -3.79 4.10
CA LEU A 108 -3.96 -3.00 2.87
C LEU A 108 -5.44 -2.88 2.49
N GLY A 109 -6.00 -1.69 2.62
CA GLY A 109 -7.31 -1.33 2.08
C GLY A 109 -7.18 -0.80 0.66
N MET A 110 -7.71 -1.53 -0.32
CA MET A 110 -7.71 -1.10 -1.72
C MET A 110 -9.09 -0.53 -2.07
N SER A 111 -9.14 0.69 -2.60
CA SER A 111 -10.39 1.31 -3.05
C SER A 111 -11.49 1.21 -1.99
N GLN A 112 -12.59 0.53 -2.30
CA GLN A 112 -13.73 0.33 -1.41
C GLN A 112 -13.43 -0.56 -0.18
N GLY A 113 -12.31 -1.27 -0.17
CA GLY A 113 -11.80 -1.98 1.00
C GLY A 113 -11.19 -1.05 2.06
N GLY A 114 -10.88 0.21 1.74
CA GLY A 114 -10.27 1.12 2.70
C GLY A 114 -11.19 1.54 3.85
N PRO A 115 -12.48 1.89 3.66
CA PRO A 115 -13.38 2.09 4.78
C PRO A 115 -13.48 0.88 5.72
N VAL A 116 -13.51 -0.33 5.15
CA VAL A 116 -13.50 -1.59 5.93
C VAL A 116 -12.20 -1.71 6.71
N ALA A 117 -11.05 -1.41 6.08
CA ALA A 117 -9.74 -1.45 6.72
C ALA A 117 -9.59 -0.42 7.85
N VAL A 118 -10.09 0.80 7.65
CA VAL A 118 -10.12 1.87 8.65
C VAL A 118 -10.95 1.44 9.86
N ALA A 119 -12.18 0.95 9.63
CA ALA A 119 -13.04 0.50 10.72
C ALA A 119 -12.43 -0.68 11.48
N TYR A 120 -11.86 -1.66 10.78
CA TYR A 120 -11.18 -2.78 11.40
C TYR A 120 -9.97 -2.32 12.24
N ALA A 121 -9.10 -1.46 11.69
CA ALA A 121 -7.92 -0.96 12.40
C ALA A 121 -8.30 -0.11 13.62
N HIS A 122 -9.39 0.64 13.55
CA HIS A 122 -9.91 1.41 14.68
C HIS A 122 -10.46 0.50 15.80
N ARG A 123 -11.13 -0.61 15.44
CA ARG A 123 -11.72 -1.56 16.41
C ARG A 123 -10.70 -2.50 17.04
N HIS A 124 -9.65 -2.84 16.29
CA HIS A 124 -8.64 -3.83 16.69
C HIS A 124 -7.20 -3.26 16.57
N PRO A 125 -6.88 -2.15 17.26
CA PRO A 125 -5.57 -1.49 17.16
C PRO A 125 -4.41 -2.40 17.62
N GLU A 126 -4.68 -3.39 18.46
CA GLU A 126 -3.69 -4.38 18.92
C GLU A 126 -3.30 -5.41 17.84
N ARG A 127 -4.14 -5.57 16.81
CA ARG A 127 -3.94 -6.54 15.71
C ARG A 127 -3.31 -5.90 14.48
N VAL A 128 -3.62 -4.64 14.17
CA VAL A 128 -3.11 -3.97 12.96
C VAL A 128 -1.81 -3.24 13.24
N THR A 129 -0.71 -3.76 12.68
CA THR A 129 0.63 -3.19 12.85
C THR A 129 0.88 -1.95 12.00
N ARG A 130 0.29 -1.91 10.80
CA ARG A 130 0.49 -0.91 9.75
C ARG A 130 -0.75 -0.88 8.86
N LEU A 131 -1.18 0.31 8.46
CA LEU A 131 -2.29 0.51 7.54
C LEU A 131 -1.76 1.06 6.20
N VAL A 132 -2.11 0.42 5.10
CA VAL A 132 -1.88 0.92 3.74
C VAL A 132 -3.23 1.17 3.10
N LEU A 133 -3.44 2.36 2.53
CA LEU A 133 -4.63 2.72 1.79
C LEU A 133 -4.24 3.06 0.36
N HIS A 134 -4.81 2.34 -0.61
CA HIS A 134 -4.51 2.53 -2.03
C HIS A 134 -5.76 2.94 -2.80
N GLY A 135 -5.75 4.15 -3.37
CA GLY A 135 -6.86 4.69 -4.17
C GLY A 135 -8.18 4.68 -3.41
N SER A 136 -8.17 4.98 -2.11
CA SER A 136 -9.34 4.80 -1.22
C SER A 136 -9.96 6.13 -0.79
N TYR A 137 -11.05 6.07 -0.04
CA TYR A 137 -11.87 7.20 0.41
C TYR A 137 -12.38 6.97 1.82
N VAL A 138 -12.88 8.04 2.45
CA VAL A 138 -13.37 8.02 3.84
C VAL A 138 -14.88 7.90 3.93
N ALA A 139 -15.58 8.48 2.97
CA ALA A 139 -17.02 8.48 2.93
C ALA A 139 -17.48 8.55 1.48
N THR A 140 -18.66 7.99 1.22
CA THR A 140 -19.43 8.29 0.01
C THR A 140 -20.37 9.49 0.23
N VAL A 141 -20.30 10.13 1.41
CA VAL A 141 -21.36 10.99 1.97
C VAL A 141 -21.25 12.47 1.60
N ASP A 142 -20.21 12.91 0.88
CA ASP A 142 -20.19 14.23 0.23
C ASP A 142 -21.01 14.23 -1.07
N SER A 143 -22.22 13.67 -0.97
CA SER A 143 -23.07 13.42 -2.10
C SER A 143 -23.77 14.72 -2.51
N THR A 144 -23.19 15.45 -3.46
CA THR A 144 -23.93 16.48 -4.17
C THR A 144 -25.15 15.84 -4.85
N PRO A 145 -26.21 16.59 -5.17
CA PRO A 145 -27.30 16.05 -5.99
C PRO A 145 -26.79 15.39 -7.29
N GLU A 146 -25.72 15.92 -7.85
CA GLU A 146 -25.06 15.37 -9.05
C GLU A 146 -24.38 14.02 -8.79
N SER A 147 -23.62 13.86 -7.71
CA SER A 147 -22.96 12.56 -7.45
C SER A 147 -23.97 11.45 -7.12
N ARG A 148 -25.09 11.78 -6.45
CA ARG A 148 -26.20 10.81 -6.28
C ARG A 148 -26.80 10.38 -7.61
N GLN A 149 -27.01 11.33 -8.53
CA GLN A 149 -27.53 11.01 -9.87
C GLN A 149 -26.55 10.14 -10.67
N LEU A 150 -25.24 10.40 -10.55
CA LEU A 150 -24.21 9.57 -11.17
C LEU A 150 -24.21 8.15 -10.59
N ASP A 151 -24.34 8.00 -9.27
CA ASP A 151 -24.43 6.68 -8.64
C ASP A 151 -25.71 5.91 -9.06
N ASP A 152 -26.86 6.58 -9.09
CA ASP A 152 -28.11 6.00 -9.57
C ASP A 152 -27.98 5.55 -11.04
N MET A 153 -27.32 6.36 -11.87
CA MET A 153 -27.01 5.99 -13.26
C MET A 153 -26.15 4.74 -13.33
N PHE A 154 -25.09 4.62 -12.51
CA PHE A 154 -24.26 3.41 -12.47
C PHE A 154 -25.05 2.18 -12.00
N ILE A 155 -25.93 2.34 -11.02
CA ILE A 155 -26.82 1.25 -10.58
C ILE A 155 -27.74 0.80 -11.73
N GLN A 156 -28.39 1.72 -12.42
CA GLN A 156 -29.25 1.41 -13.58
C GLN A 156 -28.45 0.75 -14.71
N MET A 157 -27.21 1.19 -14.92
CA MET A 157 -26.30 0.58 -15.89
C MET A 157 -25.99 -0.89 -15.56
N ILE A 158 -25.77 -1.21 -14.28
CA ILE A 158 -25.58 -2.58 -13.81
C ILE A 158 -26.87 -3.37 -14.01
N GLU A 159 -28.01 -2.86 -13.54
CA GLU A 159 -29.33 -3.52 -13.64
C GLU A 159 -29.66 -3.95 -15.07
N VAL A 160 -29.45 -3.06 -16.04
CA VAL A 160 -29.81 -3.31 -17.45
C VAL A 160 -28.70 -4.04 -18.22
N GLY A 161 -27.45 -3.84 -17.82
CA GLY A 161 -26.28 -4.16 -18.63
C GLY A 161 -25.46 -5.37 -18.17
N TRP A 162 -25.52 -5.73 -16.88
CA TRP A 162 -24.58 -6.68 -16.28
C TRP A 162 -24.69 -8.11 -16.82
N ALA A 163 -25.89 -8.59 -17.13
CA ALA A 163 -26.09 -9.93 -17.70
C ALA A 163 -25.95 -9.99 -19.23
N ARG A 164 -25.77 -8.85 -19.91
CA ARG A 164 -25.75 -8.81 -21.39
C ARG A 164 -24.46 -9.40 -21.97
N PRO A 165 -24.52 -10.10 -23.11
CA PRO A 165 -23.34 -10.72 -23.70
C PRO A 165 -22.31 -9.72 -24.25
N GLU A 166 -22.72 -8.54 -24.75
CA GLU A 166 -21.82 -7.63 -25.49
C GLU A 166 -20.86 -6.81 -24.61
N GLY A 167 -21.04 -6.79 -23.29
CA GLY A 167 -20.15 -6.14 -22.32
C GLY A 167 -20.06 -4.62 -22.39
N ARG A 168 -20.85 -3.95 -23.24
CA ARG A 168 -20.77 -2.49 -23.45
C ARG A 168 -20.96 -1.69 -22.16
N PHE A 169 -21.92 -2.08 -21.34
CA PHE A 169 -22.19 -1.42 -20.05
C PHE A 169 -21.11 -1.73 -19.01
N ARG A 170 -20.63 -2.97 -18.95
CA ARG A 170 -19.54 -3.37 -18.05
C ARG A 170 -18.23 -2.64 -18.36
N ARG A 171 -17.95 -2.41 -19.65
CA ARG A 171 -16.75 -1.69 -20.11
C ARG A 171 -16.68 -0.23 -19.65
N VAL A 172 -17.80 0.41 -19.30
CA VAL A 172 -17.76 1.76 -18.70
C VAL A 172 -16.98 1.73 -17.39
N PHE A 173 -17.22 0.73 -16.54
CA PHE A 173 -16.46 0.55 -15.30
C PHE A 173 -14.99 0.24 -15.59
N THR A 174 -14.71 -0.57 -16.61
CA THR A 174 -13.32 -0.86 -17.00
C THR A 174 -12.57 0.38 -17.46
N ASP A 175 -13.20 1.24 -18.25
CA ASP A 175 -12.60 2.48 -18.78
C ASP A 175 -12.26 3.46 -17.65
N MET A 176 -13.12 3.56 -16.63
CA MET A 176 -12.84 4.38 -15.44
C MET A 176 -11.76 3.77 -14.54
N LEU A 177 -11.70 2.44 -14.43
CA LEU A 177 -10.71 1.74 -13.61
C LEU A 177 -9.31 1.79 -14.22
N MET A 178 -9.23 1.66 -15.55
CA MET A 178 -7.98 1.56 -16.30
C MET A 178 -8.10 2.33 -17.63
N PRO A 179 -8.02 3.67 -17.61
CA PRO A 179 -8.02 4.45 -18.83
C PRO A 179 -6.90 3.99 -19.77
N GLY A 180 -7.27 3.63 -21.00
CA GLY A 180 -6.32 3.11 -21.98
C GLY A 180 -6.06 1.60 -21.89
N ALA A 181 -6.88 0.85 -21.15
CA ALA A 181 -6.83 -0.61 -21.15
C ALA A 181 -6.84 -1.19 -22.58
N THR A 182 -5.99 -2.19 -22.81
CA THR A 182 -5.93 -2.90 -24.09
C THR A 182 -7.22 -3.70 -24.33
N PRO A 183 -7.54 -4.06 -25.59
CA PRO A 183 -8.69 -4.92 -25.89
C PRO A 183 -8.68 -6.26 -25.14
N GLU A 184 -7.49 -6.83 -24.90
CA GLU A 184 -7.32 -8.05 -24.11
C GLU A 184 -7.71 -7.84 -22.65
N GLN A 185 -7.19 -6.78 -22.01
CA GLN A 185 -7.54 -6.42 -20.63
C GLN A 185 -9.03 -6.13 -20.49
N MET A 186 -9.60 -5.36 -21.43
CA MET A 186 -11.04 -5.06 -21.44
C MET A 186 -11.90 -6.33 -21.54
N SER A 187 -11.54 -7.25 -22.44
CA SER A 187 -12.23 -8.53 -22.60
C SER A 187 -12.13 -9.40 -21.35
N TRP A 188 -10.94 -9.44 -20.74
CA TRP A 188 -10.71 -10.22 -19.53
C TRP A 188 -11.51 -9.69 -18.34
N VAL A 189 -11.50 -8.37 -18.10
CA VAL A 189 -12.25 -7.74 -17.01
C VAL A 189 -13.76 -7.90 -17.22
N ASP A 190 -14.24 -7.77 -18.47
CA ASP A 190 -15.64 -8.04 -18.81
C ASP A 190 -16.04 -9.49 -18.49
N ALA A 191 -15.16 -10.45 -18.71
CA ALA A 191 -15.37 -11.85 -18.32
C ALA A 191 -15.33 -12.02 -16.79
N LEU A 192 -14.35 -11.42 -16.11
CA LEU A 192 -14.22 -11.44 -14.65
C LEU A 192 -15.51 -10.96 -13.99
N MET A 193 -16.04 -9.81 -14.41
CA MET A 193 -17.27 -9.24 -13.87
C MET A 193 -18.44 -10.23 -13.90
N ARG A 194 -18.58 -11.02 -14.97
CA ARG A 194 -19.65 -12.01 -15.09
C ARG A 194 -19.45 -13.23 -14.20
N ILE A 195 -18.22 -13.72 -14.10
CA ILE A 195 -17.93 -14.94 -13.32
C ILE A 195 -17.81 -14.65 -11.83
N SER A 196 -17.52 -13.40 -11.44
CA SER A 196 -17.34 -13.02 -10.05
C SER A 196 -18.64 -12.72 -9.33
N THR A 197 -19.73 -12.34 -10.01
CA THR A 197 -20.98 -12.00 -9.30
C THR A 197 -22.20 -11.94 -10.21
N SER A 198 -23.40 -12.01 -9.61
CA SER A 198 -24.67 -11.80 -10.31
C SER A 198 -25.02 -10.32 -10.44
N THR A 199 -25.98 -10.01 -11.32
CA THR A 199 -26.52 -8.65 -11.45
C THR A 199 -27.13 -8.16 -10.14
N GLU A 200 -27.90 -9.01 -9.46
CA GLU A 200 -28.55 -8.68 -8.19
C GLU A 200 -27.53 -8.33 -7.12
N ASN A 201 -26.44 -9.11 -7.02
CA ASN A 201 -25.37 -8.87 -6.07
C ASN A 201 -24.61 -7.58 -6.40
N ALA A 202 -24.23 -7.36 -7.66
CA ALA A 202 -23.55 -6.14 -8.07
C ALA A 202 -24.38 -4.87 -7.72
N VAL A 203 -25.69 -4.92 -7.91
CA VAL A 203 -26.62 -3.83 -7.53
C VAL A 203 -26.72 -3.67 -6.02
N ALA A 204 -26.99 -4.77 -5.29
CA ALA A 204 -27.10 -4.75 -3.84
C ALA A 204 -25.83 -4.19 -3.20
N PHE A 205 -24.68 -4.55 -3.76
CA PHE A 205 -23.39 -4.13 -3.27
C PHE A 205 -23.06 -2.67 -3.54
N LYS A 206 -23.36 -2.18 -4.76
CA LYS A 206 -23.21 -0.76 -5.08
C LYS A 206 -24.09 0.09 -4.16
N ARG A 207 -25.34 -0.32 -3.90
CA ARG A 207 -26.25 0.35 -2.95
C ARG A 207 -25.71 0.34 -1.52
N ALA A 208 -25.28 -0.82 -1.02
CA ALA A 208 -24.75 -0.97 0.34
C ALA A 208 -23.42 -0.21 0.59
N ARG A 209 -22.85 0.42 -0.43
CA ARG A 209 -21.65 1.26 -0.32
C ARG A 209 -21.96 2.76 -0.31
N GLN A 210 -23.17 3.17 -0.67
CA GLN A 210 -23.55 4.60 -0.76
C GLN A 210 -23.66 5.27 0.62
N ASP A 211 -23.89 4.49 1.67
CA ASP A 211 -24.09 5.00 3.04
C ASP A 211 -22.85 4.79 3.94
N VAL A 212 -21.67 4.55 3.36
CA VAL A 212 -20.45 4.32 4.14
C VAL A 212 -19.79 5.65 4.48
N ASP A 213 -19.56 5.89 5.77
CA ASP A 213 -18.76 7.00 6.28
C ASP A 213 -17.94 6.52 7.48
N VAL A 214 -16.61 6.65 7.38
CA VAL A 214 -15.66 6.33 8.45
C VAL A 214 -14.83 7.55 8.87
N THR A 215 -15.24 8.76 8.46
CA THR A 215 -14.55 10.03 8.74
C THR A 215 -14.24 10.19 10.23
N ASP A 216 -15.24 9.92 11.09
CA ASP A 216 -15.12 10.07 12.54
C ASP A 216 -14.13 9.09 13.18
N LEU A 217 -13.73 8.02 12.48
CA LEU A 217 -12.81 7.01 12.99
C LEU A 217 -11.33 7.40 12.80
N LEU A 218 -11.04 8.26 11.82
CA LEU A 218 -9.67 8.59 11.39
C LEU A 218 -8.82 9.24 12.50
N PRO A 219 -9.34 10.20 13.31
CA PRO A 219 -8.53 10.81 14.37
C PRO A 219 -8.10 9.83 15.46
N GLY A 220 -8.84 8.72 15.61
CA GLY A 220 -8.57 7.64 16.57
C GLY A 220 -7.56 6.61 16.09
N LEU A 221 -7.14 6.64 14.82
CA LEU A 221 -6.08 5.77 14.31
C LEU A 221 -4.71 6.25 14.83
N ASP A 222 -4.03 5.40 15.60
CA ASP A 222 -2.70 5.65 16.16
C ASP A 222 -1.72 4.54 15.75
N LEU A 223 -1.52 4.40 14.45
CA LEU A 223 -0.63 3.43 13.83
C LEU A 223 0.01 4.00 12.57
N PRO A 224 1.21 3.53 12.17
CA PRO A 224 1.82 3.94 10.92
C PRO A 224 0.84 3.72 9.76
N THR A 225 0.62 4.79 8.99
CA THR A 225 -0.30 4.76 7.85
C THR A 225 0.36 5.28 6.58
N LEU A 226 0.25 4.52 5.49
CA LEU A 226 0.69 4.90 4.16
C LEU A 226 -0.53 5.06 3.26
N VAL A 227 -0.68 6.22 2.64
CA VAL A 227 -1.71 6.49 1.64
C VAL A 227 -1.02 6.58 0.28
N LEU A 228 -1.41 5.73 -0.67
CA LEU A 228 -0.97 5.80 -2.06
C LEU A 228 -2.18 6.13 -2.94
N HIS A 229 -2.06 7.14 -3.79
CA HIS A 229 -3.20 7.58 -4.59
C HIS A 229 -2.75 8.04 -5.98
N ALA A 230 -3.45 7.56 -7.01
CA ALA A 230 -3.22 7.98 -8.39
C ALA A 230 -3.69 9.43 -8.61
N ARG A 231 -2.87 10.22 -9.31
CA ARG A 231 -3.19 11.63 -9.55
C ARG A 231 -4.39 11.80 -10.49
N GLY A 232 -4.52 10.93 -11.50
CA GLY A 232 -5.61 10.97 -12.47
C GLY A 232 -6.72 9.97 -12.20
N ASP A 233 -6.83 9.46 -10.97
CA ASP A 233 -7.84 8.46 -10.59
C ASP A 233 -9.27 8.96 -10.90
N GLN A 234 -9.97 8.23 -11.78
CA GLN A 234 -11.34 8.54 -12.20
C GLN A 234 -12.42 7.82 -11.38
N MET A 235 -12.03 6.89 -10.51
CA MET A 235 -12.93 6.18 -9.62
C MET A 235 -13.03 6.90 -8.28
N ASN A 236 -11.89 7.21 -7.67
CA ASN A 236 -11.80 7.93 -6.40
C ASN A 236 -10.85 9.10 -6.57
N LEU A 237 -11.38 10.33 -6.51
CA LEU A 237 -10.60 11.54 -6.75
C LEU A 237 -9.37 11.63 -5.84
N PHE A 238 -8.29 12.21 -6.36
CA PHE A 238 -7.03 12.37 -5.63
C PHE A 238 -7.18 13.15 -4.29
N GLU A 239 -8.17 14.02 -4.22
CA GLU A 239 -8.59 14.74 -3.02
C GLU A 239 -8.92 13.80 -1.85
N GLU A 240 -9.47 12.62 -2.11
CA GLU A 240 -9.77 11.62 -1.07
C GLU A 240 -8.48 11.09 -0.42
N GLY A 241 -7.45 10.80 -1.22
CA GLY A 241 -6.13 10.43 -0.70
C GLY A 241 -5.48 11.54 0.12
N ARG A 242 -5.66 12.81 -0.30
CA ARG A 242 -5.20 13.97 0.48
C ARG A 242 -5.95 14.10 1.80
N ARG A 243 -7.26 13.90 1.79
CA ARG A 243 -8.12 13.95 2.97
C ARG A 243 -7.69 12.88 3.99
N LEU A 244 -7.59 11.62 3.55
CA LEU A 244 -7.07 10.50 4.36
C LEU A 244 -5.74 10.84 5.02
N ALA A 245 -4.77 11.34 4.25
CA ALA A 245 -3.45 11.66 4.78
C ALA A 245 -3.43 12.86 5.73
N SER A 246 -4.40 13.77 5.61
CA SER A 246 -4.51 14.95 6.48
C SER A 246 -5.25 14.68 7.79
N GLU A 247 -6.18 13.73 7.78
CA GLU A 247 -7.04 13.41 8.94
C GLU A 247 -6.48 12.26 9.79
N ILE A 248 -5.65 11.38 9.21
CA ILE A 248 -4.96 10.32 9.94
C ILE A 248 -3.60 10.84 10.46
N ARG A 249 -3.40 10.76 11.77
CA ARG A 249 -2.16 11.23 12.42
C ARG A 249 -0.94 10.47 11.91
N GLY A 250 0.07 11.22 11.44
CA GLY A 250 1.33 10.64 10.98
C GLY A 250 1.23 9.88 9.65
N ALA A 251 0.09 9.95 8.95
CA ALA A 251 -0.04 9.35 7.65
C ALA A 251 0.86 10.02 6.61
N ARG A 252 1.39 9.22 5.69
CA ARG A 252 2.22 9.70 4.58
C ARG A 252 1.50 9.46 3.25
N LEU A 253 1.28 10.53 2.49
CA LEU A 253 0.76 10.45 1.12
C LEU A 253 1.91 10.25 0.12
N VAL A 254 1.77 9.23 -0.73
CA VAL A 254 2.56 9.03 -1.94
C VAL A 254 1.63 9.24 -3.13
N THR A 255 1.94 10.22 -3.98
CA THR A 255 1.24 10.37 -5.25
C THR A 255 1.81 9.42 -6.28
N LEU A 256 0.92 8.72 -6.98
CA LEU A 256 1.24 7.87 -8.12
C LEU A 256 0.90 8.65 -9.40
N GLU A 257 1.90 8.87 -10.26
CA GLU A 257 1.70 9.55 -11.56
C GLU A 257 1.11 8.55 -12.57
N THR A 258 -0.20 8.36 -12.50
CA THR A 258 -1.00 7.55 -13.43
C THR A 258 -2.46 8.01 -13.39
N ASP A 259 -3.19 7.69 -14.44
CA ASP A 259 -4.64 7.83 -14.54
C ASP A 259 -5.37 6.54 -14.11
N ASN A 260 -4.64 5.44 -13.92
CA ASN A 260 -5.20 4.15 -13.58
C ASN A 260 -5.53 4.03 -12.09
N HIS A 261 -6.78 3.67 -11.79
CA HIS A 261 -7.19 3.25 -10.45
C HIS A 261 -6.63 1.87 -10.10
N VAL A 262 -6.60 0.98 -11.09
CA VAL A 262 -5.93 -0.33 -11.00
C VAL A 262 -4.59 -0.24 -11.70
N LEU A 263 -3.51 -0.23 -10.91
CA LEU A 263 -2.16 -0.03 -11.45
C LEU A 263 -1.75 -1.13 -12.44
N MET A 264 -1.19 -0.73 -13.57
CA MET A 264 -0.78 -1.65 -14.63
C MET A 264 0.65 -2.12 -14.44
N ALA A 265 0.94 -3.39 -14.73
CA ALA A 265 2.24 -4.01 -14.44
C ALA A 265 3.44 -3.30 -15.10
N ASP A 266 3.21 -2.73 -16.28
CA ASP A 266 4.21 -2.07 -17.13
C ASP A 266 4.34 -0.57 -16.90
N GLU A 267 3.47 0.03 -16.07
CA GLU A 267 3.51 1.46 -15.82
C GLU A 267 4.50 1.83 -14.69
N PRO A 268 5.15 3.00 -14.74
CA PRO A 268 6.12 3.41 -13.71
C PRO A 268 5.53 3.48 -12.29
N ALA A 269 4.25 3.85 -12.17
CA ALA A 269 3.55 3.94 -10.89
C ALA A 269 3.52 2.60 -10.14
N TRP A 270 3.48 1.46 -10.84
CA TRP A 270 3.53 0.14 -10.22
C TRP A 270 4.82 -0.09 -9.44
N GLN A 271 5.97 0.32 -10.00
CA GLN A 271 7.26 0.17 -9.32
C GLN A 271 7.38 1.08 -8.08
N VAL A 272 6.79 2.28 -8.15
CA VAL A 272 6.71 3.17 -6.98
C VAL A 272 5.85 2.54 -5.89
N PHE A 273 4.66 2.03 -6.25
CA PHE A 273 3.76 1.33 -5.33
C PHE A 273 4.48 0.18 -4.62
N LEU A 274 5.12 -0.73 -5.38
CA LEU A 274 5.82 -1.88 -4.81
C LEU A 274 6.96 -1.46 -3.88
N SER A 275 7.78 -0.50 -4.29
CA SER A 275 8.90 -0.03 -3.49
C SER A 275 8.45 0.61 -2.18
N GLU A 276 7.36 1.38 -2.21
CA GLU A 276 6.83 2.06 -1.04
C GLU A 276 6.15 1.08 -0.08
N VAL A 277 5.38 0.13 -0.59
CA VAL A 277 4.74 -0.91 0.23
C VAL A 277 5.78 -1.84 0.84
N ASP A 278 6.75 -2.36 0.08
CA ASP A 278 7.82 -3.21 0.61
C ASP A 278 8.62 -2.50 1.71
N ALA A 279 9.04 -1.25 1.45
CA ALA A 279 9.77 -0.45 2.43
C ALA A 279 8.94 -0.15 3.68
N PHE A 280 7.63 0.05 3.54
CA PHE A 280 6.73 0.33 4.64
C PHE A 280 6.43 -0.91 5.49
N LEU A 281 6.33 -2.08 4.87
CA LEU A 281 6.11 -3.37 5.56
C LEU A 281 7.37 -3.93 6.23
N ALA A 282 8.55 -3.42 5.87
CA ALA A 282 9.78 -3.79 6.56
C ALA A 282 9.63 -3.57 8.08
N PRO A 283 10.17 -4.48 8.93
CA PRO A 283 10.12 -4.33 10.38
C PRO A 283 10.61 -2.95 10.79
N ASP A 284 9.98 -2.38 11.83
CA ASP A 284 10.53 -1.21 12.50
C ASP A 284 11.95 -1.57 12.92
N GLN A 285 12.94 -0.97 12.28
CA GLN A 285 14.29 -1.04 12.80
C GLN A 285 14.22 -0.30 14.13
N ASP A 286 14.63 -0.93 15.24
CA ASP A 286 14.77 -0.25 16.52
C ASP A 286 15.49 1.08 16.29
N VAL A 287 14.70 2.15 16.23
CA VAL A 287 15.23 3.50 16.27
C VAL A 287 15.66 3.60 17.71
N ALA A 288 16.96 3.44 17.96
CA ALA A 288 17.55 3.78 19.25
C ALA A 288 16.90 5.08 19.72
N PRO A 289 16.41 5.12 20.99
CA PRO A 289 15.48 6.13 21.45
C PRO A 289 15.93 7.52 21.02
N GLU A 290 15.00 8.29 20.45
CA GLU A 290 15.20 9.65 19.97
C GLU A 290 16.26 10.37 20.82
N ILE A 291 17.45 10.56 20.24
CA ILE A 291 18.43 11.49 20.81
C ILE A 291 17.79 12.85 20.66
N ARG A 292 17.12 13.29 21.73
CA ARG A 292 16.72 14.67 21.96
C ARG A 292 17.88 15.56 21.52
N SER A 293 17.60 16.43 20.56
CA SER A 293 18.51 17.47 20.08
C SER A 293 19.07 18.23 21.29
N GLY A 294 20.31 17.90 21.68
CA GLY A 294 20.94 18.42 22.90
C GLY A 294 22.15 17.63 23.42
N GLY A 295 22.39 16.40 22.95
CA GLY A 295 23.59 15.62 23.31
C GLY A 295 24.86 16.04 22.54
N PRO A 296 26.06 15.88 23.12
CA PRO A 296 27.32 16.24 22.45
C PRO A 296 27.47 15.49 21.12
N ARG A 297 27.91 16.21 20.06
CA ARG A 297 28.00 15.74 18.66
C ARG A 297 28.72 14.39 18.47
N ALA A 298 29.57 13.99 19.40
CA ALA A 298 30.22 12.67 19.42
C ALA A 298 29.22 11.51 19.59
N ALA A 299 28.17 11.68 20.41
CA ALA A 299 27.17 10.64 20.70
C ALA A 299 26.28 10.30 19.49
N GLN A 300 26.16 11.19 18.51
CA GLN A 300 25.39 10.96 17.28
C GLN A 300 26.16 10.10 16.26
N LEU A 301 27.48 9.98 16.37
CA LEU A 301 28.28 9.10 15.51
C LEU A 301 28.31 7.64 16.03
N ASP A 302 27.87 7.42 17.27
CA ASP A 302 27.85 6.10 17.90
C ASP A 302 26.76 5.19 17.31
N CYS A 303 25.69 5.76 16.75
CA CYS A 303 24.61 5.02 16.08
C CYS A 303 25.01 4.46 14.69
N LEU A 304 26.20 4.79 14.20
CA LEU A 304 26.72 4.32 12.91
C LEU A 304 27.47 2.99 13.07
N THR A 305 27.32 2.10 12.09
CA THR A 305 28.14 0.88 12.00
C THR A 305 29.60 1.25 11.70
N ALA A 306 30.52 0.31 11.96
CA ALA A 306 31.94 0.50 11.62
C ALA A 306 32.14 0.88 10.15
N ARG A 307 31.35 0.29 9.25
CA ARG A 307 31.43 0.54 7.80
C ARG A 307 30.87 1.90 7.40
N GLU A 308 29.78 2.34 8.02
CA GLU A 308 29.21 3.68 7.79
C GLU A 308 30.15 4.78 8.31
N ARG A 309 30.80 4.57 9.47
CA ARG A 309 31.83 5.49 9.98
C ARG A 309 33.02 5.60 9.05
N GLU A 310 33.46 4.49 8.48
CA GLU A 310 34.58 4.45 7.53
C GLU A 310 34.25 5.21 6.24
N VAL A 311 33.09 4.96 5.65
CA VAL A 311 32.57 5.70 4.49
C VAL A 311 32.49 7.20 4.81
N LEU A 312 31.96 7.57 5.98
CA LEU A 312 31.79 8.97 6.37
C LEU A 312 33.11 9.69 6.63
N ARG A 313 34.15 9.00 7.12
CA ARG A 313 35.51 9.56 7.23
C ARG A 313 36.11 9.91 5.87
N LEU A 314 35.90 9.06 4.86
CA LEU A 314 36.38 9.34 3.51
C LEU A 314 35.62 10.51 2.86
N VAL A 315 34.33 10.67 3.15
CA VAL A 315 33.58 11.89 2.80
C VAL A 315 34.18 13.12 3.46
N ALA A 316 34.51 13.05 4.75
CA ALA A 316 35.14 14.15 5.48
C ALA A 316 36.56 14.48 4.96
N ALA A 317 37.26 13.51 4.37
CA ALA A 317 38.52 13.69 3.67
C ALA A 317 38.35 14.28 2.25
N GLY A 318 37.12 14.63 1.84
CA GLY A 318 36.84 15.26 0.55
C GLY A 318 36.73 14.29 -0.63
N GLN A 319 36.68 12.97 -0.38
CA GLN A 319 36.57 11.99 -1.46
C GLN A 319 35.17 11.96 -2.07
N ASP A 320 35.08 11.70 -3.37
CA ASP A 320 33.84 11.42 -4.08
C ASP A 320 33.41 9.93 -3.95
N ASN A 321 32.21 9.58 -4.42
CA ASN A 321 31.68 8.22 -4.27
C ASN A 321 32.52 7.16 -5.00
N ARG A 322 33.22 7.53 -6.09
CA ARG A 322 34.04 6.60 -6.87
C ARG A 322 35.36 6.33 -6.17
N GLN A 323 35.99 7.37 -5.62
CA GLN A 323 37.19 7.28 -4.80
C GLN A 323 36.94 6.46 -3.53
N ILE A 324 35.79 6.66 -2.88
CA ILE A 324 35.39 5.87 -1.70
C ILE A 324 35.17 4.39 -2.08
N ALA A 325 34.53 4.15 -3.23
CA ALA A 325 34.29 2.78 -3.71
C ALA A 325 35.60 2.05 -3.98
N GLU A 326 36.57 2.73 -4.59
CA GLU A 326 37.91 2.19 -4.85
C GLU A 326 38.69 1.96 -3.55
N ALA A 327 38.71 2.93 -2.64
CA ALA A 327 39.42 2.84 -1.36
C ALA A 327 38.91 1.71 -0.46
N LEU A 328 37.62 1.36 -0.58
CA LEU A 328 36.96 0.37 0.26
C LEU A 328 36.68 -0.96 -0.46
N THR A 329 37.12 -1.10 -1.71
CA THR A 329 36.84 -2.26 -2.58
C THR A 329 35.33 -2.58 -2.66
N LEU A 330 34.52 -1.55 -2.91
CA LEU A 330 33.06 -1.61 -3.04
C LEU A 330 32.59 -1.16 -4.43
N SER A 331 31.31 -1.40 -4.75
CA SER A 331 30.67 -0.73 -5.88
C SER A 331 30.24 0.69 -5.51
N VAL A 332 30.18 1.61 -6.48
CA VAL A 332 29.68 2.99 -6.27
C VAL A 332 28.25 2.98 -5.70
N ARG A 333 27.39 2.09 -6.20
CA ARG A 333 26.01 1.91 -5.70
C ARG A 333 25.97 1.48 -4.23
N THR A 334 26.93 0.66 -3.79
CA THR A 334 27.07 0.27 -2.39
C THR A 334 27.46 1.47 -1.51
N VAL A 335 28.35 2.33 -1.99
CA VAL A 335 28.73 3.57 -1.30
C VAL A 335 27.55 4.52 -1.18
N GLU A 336 26.78 4.72 -2.26
CA GLU A 336 25.57 5.53 -2.24
C GLU A 336 24.55 5.03 -1.23
N ARG A 337 24.35 3.71 -1.15
CA ARG A 337 23.46 3.09 -0.15
C ARG A 337 23.96 3.34 1.27
N HIS A 338 25.27 3.21 1.51
CA HIS A 338 25.85 3.51 2.82
C HIS A 338 25.68 4.98 3.19
N LEU A 339 25.86 5.90 2.24
CA LEU A 339 25.68 7.34 2.48
C LEU A 339 24.23 7.71 2.77
N GLN A 340 23.27 7.21 1.98
CA GLN A 340 21.84 7.42 2.23
C GLN A 340 21.42 6.89 3.60
N THR A 341 21.91 5.70 3.97
CA THR A 341 21.64 5.11 5.29
C THR A 341 22.26 5.96 6.40
N THR A 342 23.49 6.44 6.19
CA THR A 342 24.21 7.29 7.15
C THR A 342 23.50 8.63 7.35
N TYR A 343 23.10 9.32 6.28
CA TYR A 343 22.36 10.59 6.39
C TYR A 343 21.06 10.42 7.13
N ARG A 344 20.31 9.34 6.84
CA ARG A 344 19.07 9.02 7.54
C ARG A 344 19.29 8.78 9.03
N LYS A 345 20.30 7.99 9.41
CA LYS A 345 20.66 7.74 10.82
C LYS A 345 21.07 9.02 11.56
N LEU A 346 21.67 9.97 10.84
CA LEU A 346 22.07 11.27 11.39
C LEU A 346 20.96 12.33 11.31
N GLY A 347 19.76 11.99 10.81
CA GLY A 347 18.65 12.94 10.63
C GLY A 347 18.94 14.04 9.59
N LEU A 348 19.86 13.80 8.66
CA LEU A 348 20.26 14.74 7.63
C LEU A 348 19.44 14.53 6.35
N ALA A 349 18.89 15.62 5.82
CA ALA A 349 18.12 15.64 4.58
C ALA A 349 18.47 16.87 3.74
N GLY A 350 18.14 16.82 2.44
CA GLY A 350 18.34 17.92 1.50
C GLY A 350 19.71 17.96 0.82
N SER A 351 19.94 18.98 -0.01
CA SER A 351 21.12 19.11 -0.87
C SER A 351 22.44 19.31 -0.10
N SER A 352 22.37 19.72 1.17
CA SER A 352 23.54 19.98 2.03
C SER A 352 23.93 18.80 2.94
N GLN A 353 23.20 17.67 2.89
CA GLN A 353 23.38 16.53 3.80
C GLN A 353 24.82 15.98 3.82
N ARG A 354 25.51 15.94 2.67
CA ARG A 354 26.90 15.47 2.56
C ARG A 354 27.86 16.36 3.34
N THR A 355 27.74 17.67 3.15
CA THR A 355 28.59 18.68 3.82
C THR A 355 28.33 18.71 5.32
N ALA A 356 27.05 18.60 5.72
CA ALA A 356 26.68 18.50 7.14
C ALA A 356 27.27 17.25 7.80
N ALA A 357 27.20 16.09 7.14
CA ALA A 357 27.76 14.85 7.64
C ALA A 357 29.30 14.88 7.72
N ALA A 358 29.97 15.50 6.75
CA ALA A 358 31.42 15.74 6.78
C ALA A 358 31.82 16.63 7.98
N ALA A 359 31.08 17.73 8.20
CA ALA A 359 31.34 18.65 9.32
C ALA A 359 31.15 17.99 10.70
N MET A 360 30.22 17.04 10.82
CA MET A 360 30.01 16.27 12.06
C MET A 360 31.24 15.43 12.43
N VAL A 361 31.90 14.80 11.45
CA VAL A 361 33.13 14.02 11.68
C VAL A 361 34.31 14.93 12.00
N LEU A 362 34.47 16.04 11.27
CA LEU A 362 35.55 17.02 11.52
C LEU A 362 35.42 17.70 12.89
N GLY A 363 34.19 17.97 13.32
CA GLY A 363 33.89 18.55 14.63
C GLY A 363 34.08 17.57 15.80
N ALA A 364 33.91 16.26 15.58
CA ALA A 364 34.13 15.23 16.61
C ALA A 364 35.62 14.95 16.86
N HIS A 365 36.49 15.28 15.91
CA HIS A 365 37.94 15.06 15.99
C HIS A 365 38.75 16.32 16.36
N GLY A 366 38.10 17.40 16.79
CA GLY A 366 38.78 18.58 17.35
C GLY A 366 39.68 19.31 16.35
N TYR A 367 39.20 19.55 15.13
CA TYR A 367 39.95 20.35 14.16
C TYR A 367 39.79 21.86 14.46
N ALA A 368 40.84 22.48 15.01
CA ALA A 368 41.00 23.93 15.04
C ALA A 368 41.39 24.42 13.64
N PRO A 369 40.69 25.39 13.03
CA PRO A 369 41.13 25.95 11.75
C PRO A 369 42.45 26.72 11.97
N ALA A 370 43.44 26.44 11.13
CA ALA A 370 44.69 27.19 11.09
C ALA A 370 44.39 28.68 10.87
N ALA A 371 44.89 29.51 11.78
CA ALA A 371 44.83 30.95 11.67
C ALA A 371 45.46 31.40 10.35
N SER A 372 44.73 32.24 9.62
CA SER A 372 45.26 33.02 8.51
C SER A 372 46.47 33.82 8.97
N VAL A 373 47.63 33.53 8.41
CA VAL A 373 48.81 34.40 8.50
C VAL A 373 48.56 35.57 7.56
N SER A 374 48.18 36.71 8.14
CA SER A 374 48.45 38.02 7.58
C SER A 374 49.90 38.38 7.89
N GLY A 375 50.74 38.41 6.86
CA GLY A 375 52.11 38.89 6.84
C GLY A 375 52.50 39.19 5.41
#